data_AF-C5LU71-F1
#
_entry.id   AF-C5LU71-F1
#
_cell.length_a   1.000
_cell.length_b   1.000
_cell.length_c   1.000
_cell.angle_alpha   90.00
_cell.angle_beta   90.00
_cell.angle_gamma   90.00
#
_symmetry.space_group_name_H-M   'P 1'
#
loop_
_entity.id
_entity.type
_entity.pdbx_description
1 polymer ?
#
loop_
_entity_poly.entity_id
_entity_poly.type
_entity_poly.pdbx_seq_one_letter_code
_entity_poly.pdbx_strand_id
1 'polypeptide(L)'
;MEVLCQGDVPPSYTPRRVYTPSDLASHSKNNDCWVLDLTNLMASNRSALSTPILKAAGTDISHWFELNSEGLPTPKLFNDPQLSNMRVNQVR
;
A
#
# COMPACT_ATOMS: atom_id res chain seq x y z
N MET A 1 3.65 21.21 -17.89
CA MET A 1 4.10 20.13 -18.81
C MET A 1 4.69 19.05 -17.94
N GLU A 2 3.86 18.09 -17.53
CA GLU A 2 4.32 16.97 -16.71
C GLU A 2 5.02 15.96 -17.62
N VAL A 3 6.27 15.65 -17.28
CA VAL A 3 7.11 14.70 -18.02
C VAL A 3 6.59 13.30 -17.70
N LEU A 4 5.63 12.83 -18.50
CA LEU A 4 5.28 11.41 -18.57
C LEU A 4 6.44 10.68 -19.25
N CYS A 5 7.31 10.05 -18.45
CA CYS A 5 8.28 9.11 -18.97
C CYS A 5 7.54 8.03 -19.76
N GLN A 6 7.85 7.95 -21.05
CA GLN A 6 7.15 7.18 -22.06
C GLN A 6 7.45 5.68 -21.86
N GLY A 7 6.69 5.01 -20.99
CA GLY A 7 6.89 3.57 -20.70
C GLY A 7 6.10 2.95 -19.53
N ASP A 8 5.41 3.74 -18.71
CA ASP A 8 4.78 3.26 -17.45
C ASP A 8 3.25 3.08 -17.52
N VAL A 9 2.70 2.70 -18.68
CA VAL A 9 1.28 2.33 -18.75
C VAL A 9 1.15 0.88 -18.28
N PRO A 10 0.35 0.60 -17.23
CA PRO A 10 0.19 -0.78 -16.77
C PRO A 10 -0.40 -1.65 -17.88
N PRO A 11 0.05 -2.91 -18.00
CA PRO A 11 -0.49 -3.83 -19.00
C PRO A 11 -2.01 -3.96 -18.80
N SER A 12 -2.77 -3.98 -19.91
CA SER A 12 -4.21 -4.23 -19.81
C SER A 12 -4.44 -5.66 -19.34
N TYR A 13 -5.16 -5.82 -18.23
CA TYR A 13 -5.52 -7.12 -17.69
C TYR A 13 -7.03 -7.25 -17.52
N THR A 14 -7.54 -8.47 -17.64
CA THR A 14 -8.94 -8.78 -17.37
C THR A 14 -9.09 -9.15 -15.90
N PRO A 15 -9.87 -8.40 -15.10
CA PRO A 15 -10.02 -8.69 -13.69
C PRO A 15 -10.69 -10.06 -13.51
N ARG A 16 -10.07 -10.89 -12.67
CA ARG A 16 -10.57 -12.21 -12.27
C ARG A 16 -11.21 -12.13 -10.90
N ARG A 17 -12.10 -13.07 -10.61
CA ARG A 17 -12.76 -13.19 -9.29
C ARG A 17 -11.87 -13.82 -8.23
N VAL A 18 -10.90 -14.63 -8.65
CA VAL A 18 -10.01 -15.38 -7.77
C VAL A 18 -8.60 -15.28 -8.34
N TYR A 19 -7.65 -15.01 -7.46
CA TYR A 19 -6.22 -14.97 -7.77
C TYR A 19 -5.49 -15.97 -6.89
N THR A 20 -4.55 -16.70 -7.48
CA THR A 20 -3.64 -17.54 -6.70
C THR A 20 -2.46 -16.71 -6.20
N PRO A 21 -1.77 -17.13 -5.12
CA PRO A 21 -0.56 -16.46 -4.66
C PRO A 21 0.53 -16.38 -5.76
N SER A 22 0.58 -17.38 -6.64
CA SER A 22 1.49 -17.39 -7.79
C SER A 22 1.13 -16.33 -8.83
N ASP A 23 -0.16 -16.05 -9.04
CA ASP A 23 -0.61 -14.97 -9.92
C ASP A 23 -0.22 -13.61 -9.33
N LEU A 24 -0.35 -13.41 -8.02
CA LEU A 24 0.01 -12.15 -7.36
C LEU A 24 1.51 -11.87 -7.41
N ALA A 25 2.35 -12.91 -7.30
CA ALA A 25 3.81 -12.76 -7.26
C ALA A 25 4.40 -12.12 -8.53
N SER A 26 3.79 -12.31 -9.70
CA SER A 26 4.24 -11.69 -10.95
C SER A 26 4.01 -10.18 -11.02
N HIS A 27 3.13 -9.64 -10.16
CA HIS A 27 2.72 -8.24 -10.13
C HIS A 27 3.35 -7.50 -8.95
N SER A 28 4.69 -7.49 -8.90
CA SER A 28 5.51 -6.91 -7.83
C SER A 28 6.32 -5.67 -8.27
N LYS A 29 5.96 -5.03 -9.38
CA LYS A 29 6.70 -3.91 -9.98
C LYS A 29 6.03 -2.58 -9.71
N ASN A 30 6.80 -1.48 -9.85
CA ASN A 30 6.29 -0.14 -9.56
C ASN A 30 5.17 0.32 -10.51
N ASN A 31 5.12 -0.24 -11.71
CA ASN A 31 4.08 -0.01 -12.71
C ASN A 31 3.02 -1.13 -12.75
N ASP A 32 3.13 -2.14 -11.87
CA ASP A 32 2.27 -3.32 -11.84
C ASP A 32 2.36 -3.97 -10.44
N CYS A 33 1.63 -3.37 -9.48
CA CYS A 33 1.73 -3.66 -8.05
C CYS A 33 0.39 -4.18 -7.52
N TRP A 34 0.28 -5.50 -7.38
CA TRP A 34 -0.95 -6.13 -6.92
C TRP A 34 -0.82 -6.49 -5.45
N VAL A 35 -1.57 -5.74 -4.66
CA VAL A 35 -1.93 -6.07 -3.29
C VAL A 35 -3.44 -5.89 -3.12
N LEU A 36 -3.97 -4.83 -3.72
CA LEU A 36 -5.37 -4.51 -4.05
C LEU A 36 -5.29 -3.52 -5.23
N ASP A 37 -5.00 -3.99 -6.45
CA ASP A 37 -4.67 -3.15 -7.65
C ASP A 37 -4.32 -1.67 -7.34
N LEU A 38 -3.17 -1.46 -6.72
CA LEU A 38 -2.76 -0.13 -6.23
C LEU A 38 -2.03 0.66 -7.33
N THR A 39 -2.09 0.18 -8.57
CA THR A 39 -1.32 0.67 -9.70
C THR A 39 -1.53 2.17 -9.94
N ASN A 40 -2.78 2.64 -9.89
CA ASN A 40 -3.10 4.06 -10.04
C ASN A 40 -2.63 4.92 -8.85
N LEU A 41 -2.65 4.35 -7.65
CA LEU A 41 -2.17 5.03 -6.43
C LEU A 41 -0.65 5.19 -6.45
N MET A 42 0.07 4.16 -6.93
CA MET A 42 1.52 4.19 -7.10
C MET A 42 1.95 5.14 -8.23
N ALA A 43 1.20 5.17 -9.33
CA ALA A 43 1.44 6.09 -10.44
C ALA A 43 1.31 7.56 -10.02
N SER A 44 0.32 7.88 -9.17
CA SER A 44 0.10 9.22 -8.65
C SER A 44 1.02 9.60 -7.48
N ASN A 45 1.60 8.64 -6.76
CA ASN A 45 2.42 8.88 -5.56
C ASN A 45 3.78 8.18 -5.62
N ARG A 46 4.66 8.67 -6.51
CA ARG A 46 6.07 8.25 -6.56
C ARG A 46 6.91 9.00 -5.53
N SER A 47 6.80 8.61 -4.26
CA SER A 47 7.55 9.21 -3.17
C SER A 47 8.18 8.15 -2.27
N ALA A 48 9.04 8.57 -1.33
CA ALA A 48 9.60 7.65 -0.34
C ALA A 48 8.51 6.90 0.46
N LEU A 49 7.30 7.48 0.56
CA LEU A 49 6.16 6.88 1.27
C LEU A 49 5.59 5.64 0.57
N SER A 50 5.78 5.50 -0.75
CA SER A 50 5.29 4.33 -1.50
C SER A 50 6.28 3.17 -1.56
N THR A 51 7.52 3.39 -1.09
CA THR A 51 8.57 2.35 -0.99
C THR A 51 8.17 1.12 -0.17
N PRO A 52 7.57 1.23 1.04
CA PRO A 52 7.19 0.04 1.81
C PRO A 52 6.09 -0.77 1.12
N ILE A 53 5.14 -0.12 0.47
CA ILE A 53 4.07 -0.78 -0.29
C ILE A 53 4.66 -1.51 -1.50
N LEU A 54 5.57 -0.85 -2.24
CA LEU A 54 6.27 -1.46 -3.37
C LEU A 54 7.07 -2.70 -2.96
N LYS A 55 7.74 -2.66 -1.81
CA LYS A 55 8.49 -3.82 -1.28
C LYS A 55 7.60 -4.99 -0.88
N ALA A 56 6.36 -4.72 -0.52
CA ALA A 56 5.37 -5.73 -0.15
C ALA A 56 4.49 -6.15 -1.35
N ALA A 57 4.71 -5.61 -2.54
CA ALA A 57 3.94 -5.91 -3.74
C ALA A 57 4.01 -7.40 -4.08
N GLY A 58 2.86 -8.00 -4.45
CA GLY A 58 2.77 -9.44 -4.75
C GLY A 58 2.86 -10.36 -3.53
N THR A 59 2.80 -9.80 -2.30
CA THR A 59 2.80 -10.57 -1.04
C THR A 59 1.55 -10.26 -0.20
N ASP A 60 1.30 -11.06 0.84
CA ASP A 60 0.20 -10.84 1.76
C ASP A 60 0.51 -9.75 2.81
N ILE A 61 -0.23 -8.64 2.76
CA ILE A 61 -0.14 -7.55 3.74
C ILE A 61 -1.24 -7.58 4.79
N SER A 62 -2.05 -8.64 4.87
CA SER A 62 -3.14 -8.75 5.85
C SER A 62 -2.66 -8.52 7.29
N HIS A 63 -1.41 -8.88 7.58
CA HIS A 63 -0.78 -8.67 8.88
C HIS A 63 -0.60 -7.20 9.29
N TRP A 64 -0.71 -6.24 8.37
CA TRP A 64 -0.67 -4.79 8.64
C TRP A 64 -1.99 -4.24 9.20
N PHE A 65 -3.07 -5.00 9.04
CA PHE A 65 -4.42 -4.60 9.42
C PHE A 65 -4.95 -5.49 10.54
N GLU A 66 -5.86 -4.92 11.33
CA GLU A 66 -6.71 -5.62 12.30
C GLU A 66 -8.17 -5.41 11.90
N LEU A 67 -9.03 -6.36 12.26
CA LEU A 67 -10.46 -6.19 12.05
C LEU A 67 -11.04 -5.38 13.20
N ASN A 68 -11.79 -4.33 12.88
CA ASN A 68 -12.57 -3.60 13.86
C ASN A 68 -13.80 -4.41 14.30
N SER A 69 -14.59 -3.86 15.23
CA SER A 69 -15.82 -4.50 15.72
C SER A 69 -16.87 -4.80 14.65
N GLU A 70 -16.79 -4.15 13.50
CA GLU A 70 -17.68 -4.31 12.35
C GLU A 70 -17.11 -5.28 11.30
N GLY A 71 -15.95 -5.89 11.56
CA GLY A 71 -15.26 -6.78 10.62
C GLY A 71 -14.57 -6.04 9.47
N LEU A 72 -14.38 -4.73 9.57
CA LEU A 72 -13.66 -3.93 8.58
C LEU A 72 -12.17 -3.84 8.93
N PRO A 73 -11.26 -3.94 7.94
CA PRO A 73 -9.83 -3.82 8.17
C PRO A 73 -9.44 -2.38 8.51
N THR A 74 -8.82 -2.20 9.67
CA THR A 74 -8.21 -0.97 10.15
C THR A 74 -6.71 -1.15 10.33
N PRO A 75 -5.87 -0.15 10.02
CA PRO A 75 -4.41 -0.28 10.17
C PRO A 75 -4.05 -0.50 11.65
N LYS A 76 -3.09 -1.38 11.90
CA LYS A 76 -2.57 -1.62 13.25
C LYS A 76 -1.94 -0.35 13.81
N LEU A 77 -2.36 0.01 15.01
CA LEU A 77 -1.80 1.14 15.74
C LEU A 77 -0.81 0.63 16.77
N PHE A 78 0.35 1.28 16.84
CA PHE A 78 1.33 1.06 17.90
C PHE A 78 1.49 2.36 18.69
N ASN A 79 1.31 2.27 20.01
CA ASN A 79 1.60 3.39 20.89
C ASN A 79 3.11 3.47 21.11
N ASP A 80 3.77 4.39 20.42
CA ASP A 80 5.20 4.63 20.58
C ASP A 80 5.50 5.08 22.02
N PRO A 81 6.28 4.30 22.80
CA PRO A 81 6.65 4.66 24.17
C PRO A 81 7.38 6.01 24.24
N GLN A 82 8.15 6.37 23.21
CA GLN A 82 8.96 7.59 23.18
C GLN A 82 8.15 8.85 22.90
N LEU A 83 6.94 8.72 22.33
CA LEU A 83 6.04 9.83 22.03
C LEU A 83 4.89 9.96 23.04
N SER A 84 4.76 9.00 23.96
CA SER A 84 3.69 8.95 24.97
C SER A 84 3.71 10.13 25.96
N ASN A 85 4.86 10.77 26.14
CA ASN A 85 5.10 11.89 27.07
C ASN A 85 5.05 13.29 26.42
N MET A 86 4.94 13.40 25.08
CA MET A 86 4.97 14.70 24.40
C MET A 86 3.63 15.47 24.43
N ARG A 87 2.54 14.88 24.91
CA ARG A 87 1.19 15.49 24.93
C ARG A 87 0.90 16.45 26.10
N VAL A 88 1.86 16.72 27.00
CA VAL A 88 1.58 17.47 28.25
C VAL A 88 1.83 18.99 28.15
N ASN A 89 2.44 19.53 27.09
CA ASN A 89 2.88 20.94 27.06
C ASN A 89 2.29 21.80 25.92
N GLN A 90 0.98 21.72 25.65
CA GLN A 90 0.31 22.74 24.83
C GLN A 90 -1.11 23.05 25.35
N VAL A 91 -1.21 23.67 26.54
CA VAL A 91 -2.27 24.64 26.84
C VAL A 91 -1.69 25.69 27.81
N ARG A 92 -1.32 26.85 27.29
CA ARG A 92 -1.30 28.13 28.01
C ARG A 92 -1.78 29.21 27.07
#